data_AF-A0A3D4TQC0-F1
#
_entry.id   AF-A0A3D4TQC0-F1
#
_cell.length_a   1.000
_cell.length_b   1.000
_cell.length_c   1.000
_cell.angle_alpha   90.00
_cell.angle_beta   90.00
_cell.angle_gamma   90.00
#
_symmetry.space_group_name_H-M   'P 1'
#
loop_
_entity.id
_entity.type
_entity.pdbx_description
1 polymer ?
#
loop_
_entity_poly.entity_id
_entity_poly.type
_entity_poly.pdbx_seq_one_letter_code
_entity_poly.pdbx_strand_id
1 'polypeptide(L)'
;MARYRWAATALCLVAVVAAQTLWLAPLVPSPIGFQNIPDDRFSQLRRQAMQFVEARPRQGFQLVEWHQDAGFQIHCRGVPVLWLERRAQYLLLQASLGAEDRAPDVPQLRAIFQWQLQPLGHLEQVLAGVPEPVLKDRVLRVLAGEVPDAVRCGRQ
;
A
#
# COMPACT_ATOMS: atom_id res chain seq x y z
N MET A 1 -33.78 -33.91 -20.13
CA MET A 1 -33.72 -33.16 -18.84
C MET A 1 -32.43 -33.42 -18.05
N ALA A 2 -31.99 -34.68 -17.86
CA ALA A 2 -30.79 -34.97 -17.07
C ALA A 2 -29.50 -34.27 -17.55
N ARG A 3 -29.22 -34.26 -18.87
CA ARG A 3 -28.02 -33.61 -19.45
C ARG A 3 -27.88 -32.12 -19.13
N TYR A 4 -28.98 -31.37 -19.13
CA TYR A 4 -28.97 -29.93 -18.81
C TYR A 4 -28.68 -29.69 -17.32
N ARG A 5 -29.18 -30.54 -16.42
CA ARG A 5 -28.91 -30.43 -14.98
C ARG A 5 -27.44 -30.69 -14.67
N TRP A 6 -26.82 -31.67 -15.34
CA TRP A 6 -25.39 -31.97 -15.21
C TRP A 6 -24.48 -30.84 -15.74
N ALA A 7 -24.88 -30.19 -16.84
CA ALA A 7 -24.15 -29.05 -17.37
C ALA A 7 -24.20 -27.85 -16.40
N ALA A 8 -25.37 -27.59 -15.81
CA ALA A 8 -25.54 -26.51 -14.84
C ALA A 8 -24.74 -26.75 -13.55
N THR A 9 -24.73 -27.98 -13.03
CA THR A 9 -23.92 -28.30 -11.83
C THR A 9 -22.42 -28.23 -12.11
N ALA A 10 -21.96 -28.69 -13.28
CA ALA A 10 -20.57 -28.54 -13.69
C ALA A 10 -20.16 -27.06 -13.79
N LEU A 11 -21.01 -26.20 -14.38
CA LEU A 11 -20.76 -24.76 -14.45
C LEU A 11 -20.72 -24.10 -13.08
N CYS A 12 -21.63 -24.44 -12.17
CA CYS A 12 -21.61 -23.91 -10.79
C CYS A 12 -20.35 -24.33 -10.03
N LEU A 13 -19.92 -25.59 -10.18
CA LEU A 13 -18.69 -26.07 -9.54
C LEU A 13 -17.45 -25.35 -10.10
N VAL A 14 -17.38 -25.15 -11.41
CA VAL A 14 -16.29 -24.38 -12.03
C VAL A 14 -16.29 -22.94 -11.54
N ALA A 15 -17.46 -22.30 -11.43
CA ALA A 15 -17.58 -20.93 -10.91
C ALA A 15 -17.13 -20.84 -9.44
N VAL A 16 -17.53 -21.79 -8.59
CA VAL A 16 -17.13 -21.84 -7.18
C VAL A 16 -15.62 -22.09 -7.06
N VAL A 17 -15.06 -23.02 -7.82
CA VAL A 17 -13.62 -23.30 -7.81
C VAL A 17 -12.83 -22.10 -8.34
N ALA A 18 -13.28 -21.46 -9.42
CA ALA A 18 -12.65 -20.25 -9.96
C ALA A 18 -12.73 -19.07 -8.96
N ALA A 19 -13.87 -18.89 -8.30
CA ALA A 19 -14.01 -17.87 -7.26
C ALA A 19 -13.08 -18.15 -6.07
N GLN A 20 -12.95 -19.42 -5.66
CA GLN A 20 -12.03 -19.82 -4.58
C GLN A 20 -10.57 -19.63 -4.97
N THR A 21 -10.16 -19.97 -6.20
CA THR A 21 -8.77 -19.79 -6.64
C THR A 21 -8.38 -18.32 -6.79
N LEU A 22 -9.31 -17.45 -7.22
CA LEU A 22 -9.12 -15.99 -7.21
C LEU A 22 -9.02 -15.43 -5.78
N TRP A 23 -9.73 -16.02 -4.80
CA TRP A 23 -9.66 -15.62 -3.40
C TRP A 23 -8.40 -16.12 -2.67
N LEU A 24 -7.92 -17.32 -3.03
CA LEU A 24 -6.81 -18.01 -2.37
C LEU A 24 -5.44 -17.70 -2.99
N ALA A 25 -5.37 -16.95 -4.10
CA ALA A 25 -4.10 -16.45 -4.60
C ALA A 25 -3.38 -15.72 -3.45
N PRO A 26 -2.20 -16.21 -2.99
CA PRO A 26 -1.39 -15.46 -2.06
C PRO A 26 -0.94 -14.24 -2.86
N LEU A 27 -1.64 -13.13 -2.68
CA LEU A 27 -1.11 -11.82 -3.01
C LEU A 27 0.09 -11.69 -2.10
N VAL A 28 1.27 -12.07 -2.61
CA VAL A 28 2.55 -11.85 -1.93
C VAL A 28 2.49 -10.41 -1.47
N PRO A 29 2.43 -10.18 -0.15
CA PRO A 29 2.21 -8.84 0.32
C PRO A 29 3.32 -7.97 -0.21
N SER A 30 2.97 -6.81 -0.77
CA SER A 30 4.00 -5.91 -1.29
C SER A 30 5.02 -5.66 -0.17
N PRO A 31 6.32 -5.88 -0.41
CA PRO A 31 7.32 -5.74 0.63
C PRO A 31 7.17 -4.36 1.24
N ILE A 32 7.14 -4.34 2.56
CA ILE A 32 7.12 -3.08 3.33
C ILE A 32 8.50 -2.79 3.93
N GLY A 33 9.36 -3.81 4.04
CA GLY A 33 10.75 -3.68 4.44
C GLY A 33 11.70 -3.65 3.24
N PHE A 34 12.63 -2.69 3.24
CA PHE A 34 13.63 -2.48 2.20
C PHE A 34 15.02 -2.34 2.81
N GLN A 35 16.05 -2.69 2.03
CA GLN A 35 17.45 -2.43 2.39
C GLN A 35 17.65 -0.95 2.74
N ASN A 36 18.53 -0.67 3.68
CA ASN A 36 18.88 0.71 3.99
C ASN A 36 19.59 1.39 2.79
N ILE A 37 19.47 2.70 2.70
CA ILE A 37 20.06 3.51 1.62
C ILE A 37 20.88 4.66 2.21
N PRO A 38 21.89 5.17 1.48
CA PRO A 38 22.64 6.35 1.91
C PRO A 38 21.77 7.63 1.90
N ASP A 39 22.23 8.65 2.63
CA ASP A 39 21.48 9.88 2.94
C ASP A 39 21.12 10.70 1.71
N ASP A 40 21.95 10.70 0.68
CA ASP A 40 21.70 11.36 -0.59
C ASP A 40 20.49 10.75 -1.31
N ARG A 41 20.40 9.42 -1.36
CA ARG A 41 19.25 8.70 -1.93
C ARG A 41 17.99 8.88 -1.07
N PHE A 42 18.13 8.88 0.25
CA PHE A 42 16.99 9.15 1.14
C PHE A 42 16.45 10.57 0.95
N SER A 43 17.36 11.55 0.87
CA SER A 43 17.03 12.94 0.55
C SER A 43 16.36 13.09 -0.81
N GLN A 44 16.74 12.27 -1.80
CA GLN A 44 16.07 12.22 -3.10
C GLN A 44 14.63 11.73 -3.00
N LEU A 45 14.36 10.64 -2.26
CA LEU A 45 12.99 10.16 -2.04
C LEU A 45 12.13 11.21 -1.33
N ARG A 46 12.71 11.91 -0.36
CA ARG A 46 12.06 13.02 0.34
C ARG A 46 11.72 14.18 -0.61
N ARG A 47 12.63 14.58 -1.50
CA ARG A 47 12.36 15.59 -2.53
C ARG A 47 11.25 15.14 -3.48
N GLN A 48 11.22 13.88 -3.90
CA GLN A 48 10.14 13.35 -4.73
C GLN A 48 8.78 13.38 -4.00
N ALA A 49 8.75 13.07 -2.71
CA ALA A 49 7.55 13.18 -1.89
C ALA A 49 7.06 14.64 -1.79
N MET A 50 7.99 15.58 -1.60
CA MET A 50 7.70 17.02 -1.60
C MET A 50 7.14 17.49 -2.94
N GLN A 51 7.79 17.13 -4.05
CA GLN A 51 7.32 17.42 -5.40
C GLN A 51 5.92 16.85 -5.69
N PHE A 52 5.63 15.65 -5.18
CA PHE A 52 4.31 15.04 -5.29
C PHE A 52 3.23 15.90 -4.63
N VAL A 53 3.50 16.43 -3.42
CA VAL A 53 2.58 17.29 -2.68
C VAL A 53 2.46 18.67 -3.34
N GLU A 54 3.58 19.27 -3.71
CA GLU A 54 3.64 20.62 -4.33
C GLU A 54 2.95 20.69 -5.69
N ALA A 55 2.99 19.60 -6.48
CA ALA A 55 2.26 19.51 -7.73
C ALA A 55 0.72 19.46 -7.54
N ARG A 56 0.24 19.33 -6.29
CA ARG A 56 -1.16 19.09 -5.93
C ARG A 56 -1.67 20.03 -4.82
N PRO A 57 -1.47 21.35 -4.92
CA PRO A 57 -1.65 22.28 -3.80
C PRO A 57 -3.10 22.40 -3.29
N ARG A 58 -4.09 22.00 -4.09
CA ARG A 58 -5.53 22.04 -3.74
C ARG A 58 -6.14 20.68 -3.44
N GLN A 59 -5.34 19.62 -3.49
CA GLN A 59 -5.84 18.25 -3.33
C GLN A 59 -5.74 17.75 -1.89
N GLY A 60 -5.35 18.59 -0.93
CA GLY A 60 -5.35 18.24 0.49
C GLY A 60 -4.17 17.36 0.94
N PHE A 61 -3.16 17.19 0.08
CA PHE A 61 -1.93 16.49 0.44
C PHE A 61 -0.99 17.38 1.27
N GLN A 62 -0.32 16.77 2.24
CA GLN A 62 0.68 17.42 3.09
C GLN A 62 1.84 16.46 3.35
N LEU A 63 3.06 16.98 3.38
CA LEU A 63 4.24 16.23 3.82
C LEU A 63 4.51 16.57 5.29
N VAL A 64 4.55 15.56 6.16
CA VAL A 64 4.87 15.70 7.58
C VAL A 64 6.14 14.92 7.86
N GLU A 65 7.09 15.54 8.56
CA GLU A 65 8.38 14.94 8.86
C GLU A 65 8.55 14.79 10.38
N TRP A 66 9.11 13.66 10.81
CA TRP A 66 9.28 13.41 12.25
C TRP A 66 10.54 14.07 12.80
N HIS A 67 11.69 13.87 12.15
CA HIS A 67 13.00 14.48 12.46
C HIS A 67 13.87 14.42 11.18
N GLN A 68 14.92 15.25 11.08
CA GLN A 68 15.88 15.14 9.95
C GLN A 68 16.37 13.68 9.85
N ASP A 69 16.14 13.07 8.69
CA ASP A 69 16.58 11.72 8.30
C ASP A 69 15.92 10.51 9.00
N ALA A 70 14.93 10.73 9.88
CA ALA A 70 14.19 9.64 10.52
C ALA A 70 13.06 9.07 9.65
N GLY A 71 12.45 9.91 8.80
CA GLY A 71 11.27 9.52 8.04
C GLY A 71 10.39 10.69 7.63
N PHE A 72 9.47 10.41 6.72
CA PHE A 72 8.42 11.33 6.33
C PHE A 72 7.10 10.61 6.08
N GLN A 73 6.00 11.35 6.20
CA GLN A 73 4.65 10.89 5.91
C GLN A 73 3.98 11.83 4.93
N ILE A 74 3.18 11.26 4.05
CA ILE A 74 2.22 11.98 3.24
C ILE A 74 0.87 11.81 3.89
N HIS A 75 0.24 12.93 4.20
CA HIS A 75 -1.08 13.02 4.77
C HIS A 75 -2.07 13.44 3.70
N CYS A 76 -3.28 12.90 3.76
CA CYS A 76 -4.45 13.38 3.06
C CYS A 76 -5.43 13.98 4.06
N ARG A 77 -5.55 15.32 4.05
CA ARG A 77 -6.42 16.08 4.98
C ARG A 77 -6.16 15.67 6.44
N GLY A 78 -4.89 15.64 6.84
CA GLY A 78 -4.44 15.30 8.20
C GLY A 78 -4.44 13.81 8.57
N VAL A 79 -4.78 12.91 7.64
CA VAL A 79 -4.70 11.45 7.86
C VAL A 79 -3.52 10.89 7.09
N PRO A 80 -2.60 10.13 7.71
CA PRO A 80 -1.47 9.52 7.00
C PRO A 80 -2.00 8.56 5.94
N VAL A 81 -1.43 8.60 4.74
CA VAL A 81 -1.77 7.71 3.61
C VAL A 81 -0.56 6.95 3.08
N LEU A 82 0.64 7.49 3.26
CA LEU A 82 1.92 6.85 2.94
C LEU A 82 2.99 7.32 3.91
N TRP A 83 3.89 6.46 4.34
CA TRP A 83 5.08 6.89 5.08
C TRP A 83 6.30 6.06 4.71
N LEU A 84 7.45 6.72 4.76
CA LEU A 84 8.76 6.12 4.67
C LEU A 84 9.49 6.40 5.98
N GLU A 85 9.90 5.36 6.68
CA GLU A 85 10.63 5.44 7.93
C GLU A 85 11.99 4.75 7.79
N ARG A 86 13.04 5.38 8.32
CA ARG A 86 14.37 4.79 8.38
C ARG A 86 14.58 4.15 9.74
N ARG A 87 14.86 2.85 9.74
CA ARG A 87 15.33 2.10 10.91
C ARG A 87 16.84 1.90 10.80
N ALA A 88 17.46 1.38 11.87
CA ALA A 88 18.91 1.16 11.91
C ALA A 88 19.41 0.25 10.77
N GLN A 89 18.66 -0.81 10.46
CA GLN A 89 19.09 -1.85 9.51
C GLN A 89 18.30 -1.83 8.19
N TYR A 90 17.17 -1.16 8.14
CA TYR A 90 16.23 -1.23 7.03
C TYR A 90 15.37 0.03 6.91
N LEU A 91 14.67 0.14 5.79
CA LEU A 91 13.63 1.15 5.56
C LEU A 91 12.26 0.49 5.61
N LEU A 92 11.27 1.21 6.13
CA LEU A 92 9.87 0.84 6.09
C LEU A 92 9.11 1.76 5.16
N LEU A 93 8.52 1.21 4.11
CA LEU A 93 7.60 1.92 3.22
C LEU A 93 6.21 1.28 3.34
N GLN A 94 5.28 2.02 3.92
CA GLN A 94 3.94 1.53 4.23
C GLN A 94 2.89 2.56 3.80
N ALA A 95 1.73 2.06 3.39
CA ALA A 95 0.54 2.86 3.12
C ALA A 95 -0.54 2.53 4.15
N SER A 96 -1.37 3.51 4.49
CA SER A 96 -2.49 3.28 5.41
C SER A 96 -3.50 2.32 4.80
N LEU A 97 -4.25 1.66 5.68
CA LEU A 97 -5.43 0.92 5.26
C LEU A 97 -6.41 1.85 4.51
N GLY A 98 -6.91 1.41 3.35
CA GLY A 98 -7.83 2.22 2.53
C GLY A 98 -7.20 3.50 1.96
N ALA A 99 -5.87 3.63 1.96
CA ALA A 99 -5.19 4.79 1.38
C ALA A 99 -5.51 4.97 -0.11
N GLU A 100 -5.77 3.89 -0.84
CA GLU A 100 -6.20 3.93 -2.25
C GLU A 100 -7.56 4.60 -2.46
N ASP A 101 -8.53 4.34 -1.57
CA ASP A 101 -9.86 4.94 -1.63
C ASP A 101 -9.81 6.42 -1.22
N ARG A 102 -8.96 6.73 -0.22
CA ARG A 102 -8.78 8.11 0.27
C ARG A 102 -7.91 8.95 -0.64
N ALA A 103 -6.94 8.36 -1.32
CA ALA A 103 -5.93 9.05 -2.11
C ALA A 103 -5.46 8.16 -3.29
N PRO A 104 -6.16 8.16 -4.43
CA PRO A 104 -5.92 7.24 -5.55
C PRO A 104 -4.57 7.46 -6.24
N ASP A 105 -3.92 8.61 -6.04
CA ASP A 105 -2.59 8.90 -6.56
C ASP A 105 -1.45 8.28 -5.71
N VAL A 106 -1.73 7.88 -4.46
CA VAL A 106 -0.73 7.36 -3.51
C VAL A 106 -0.17 5.99 -3.92
N PRO A 107 -0.96 5.02 -4.41
CA PRO A 107 -0.44 3.75 -4.91
C PRO A 107 0.63 3.93 -6.00
N GLN A 108 0.46 4.91 -6.91
CA GLN A 108 1.44 5.20 -7.94
C GLN A 108 2.75 5.73 -7.34
N LEU A 109 2.67 6.65 -6.39
CA LEU A 109 3.86 7.17 -5.71
C LEU A 109 4.58 6.06 -4.92
N ARG A 110 3.82 5.20 -4.23
CA ARG A 110 4.39 4.04 -3.52
C ARG A 110 5.15 3.14 -4.49
N ALA A 111 4.57 2.83 -5.65
CA ALA A 111 5.24 2.02 -6.66
C ALA A 111 6.55 2.66 -7.13
N ILE A 112 6.56 3.99 -7.38
CA ILE A 112 7.78 4.74 -7.76
C ILE A 112 8.87 4.61 -6.69
N PHE A 113 8.54 4.66 -5.40
CA PHE A 113 9.52 4.44 -4.34
C PHE A 113 9.98 2.98 -4.27
N GLN A 114 9.05 2.02 -4.38
CA GLN A 114 9.39 0.60 -4.39
C GLN A 114 10.36 0.24 -5.52
N TRP A 115 10.19 0.81 -6.71
CA TRP A 115 11.11 0.61 -7.83
C TRP A 115 12.52 1.15 -7.59
N GLN A 116 12.68 2.13 -6.70
CA GLN A 116 13.98 2.72 -6.36
C GLN A 116 14.66 2.02 -5.17
N LEU A 117 13.96 1.12 -4.49
CA LEU A 117 14.40 0.48 -3.26
C LEU A 117 14.59 -1.02 -3.46
N GLN A 118 15.64 -1.58 -2.86
CA GLN A 118 15.85 -3.02 -2.87
C GLN A 118 15.02 -3.66 -1.75
N PRO A 119 14.04 -4.53 -2.05
CA PRO A 119 13.24 -5.18 -1.02
C PRO A 119 14.11 -6.13 -0.18
N LEU A 120 13.80 -6.21 1.11
CA LEU A 120 14.34 -7.26 1.97
C LEU A 120 13.72 -8.61 1.59
N GLY A 121 14.50 -9.68 1.68
CA GLY A 121 14.00 -11.04 1.57
C GLY A 121 12.97 -11.35 2.67
N HIS A 122 12.12 -12.34 2.44
CA HIS A 122 11.07 -12.71 3.41
C HIS A 122 11.64 -13.05 4.79
N LEU A 123 12.73 -13.84 4.85
CA LEU A 123 13.39 -14.19 6.10
C LEU A 123 14.01 -12.96 6.78
N GLU A 124 14.61 -12.04 6.02
CA GLU A 124 15.19 -10.81 6.56
C GLU A 124 14.12 -9.90 7.18
N GLN A 125 12.95 -9.80 6.55
CA GLN A 125 11.82 -9.05 7.10
C GLN A 125 11.32 -9.64 8.43
N VAL A 126 11.18 -10.97 8.50
CA VAL A 126 10.79 -11.67 9.73
C VAL A 126 11.83 -11.44 10.84
N LEU A 127 13.12 -11.59 10.53
CA LEU A 127 14.20 -11.38 11.50
C LEU A 127 14.33 -9.93 11.95
N ALA A 128 14.05 -8.98 11.08
CA ALA A 128 14.08 -7.55 11.36
C ALA A 128 12.84 -7.05 12.13
N GLY A 129 11.87 -7.94 12.42
CA GLY A 129 10.62 -7.60 13.09
C GLY A 129 9.74 -6.66 12.27
N VAL A 130 9.86 -6.72 10.93
CA VAL A 130 9.01 -5.94 10.03
C VAL A 130 7.56 -6.37 10.26
N PRO A 131 6.62 -5.42 10.50
CA PRO A 131 5.23 -5.76 10.74
C PRO A 131 4.69 -6.64 9.61
N GLU A 132 4.14 -7.82 9.89
CA GLU A 132 3.53 -8.58 8.82
C GLU A 132 2.37 -7.77 8.24
N PRO A 133 2.22 -7.68 6.92
CA PRO A 133 1.03 -7.12 6.28
C PRO A 133 -0.14 -8.05 6.59
N VAL A 134 -0.83 -7.75 7.70
CA VAL A 134 -1.74 -8.69 8.33
C VAL A 134 -2.98 -8.90 7.47
N LEU A 135 -3.42 -10.14 7.31
CA LEU A 135 -4.75 -10.49 6.78
C LEU A 135 -5.89 -9.70 7.47
N LYS A 136 -5.71 -9.30 8.73
CA LYS A 136 -6.61 -8.47 9.52
C LYS A 136 -6.90 -7.11 8.87
N ASP A 137 -5.89 -6.50 8.25
CA ASP A 137 -6.04 -5.24 7.54
C ASP A 137 -6.94 -5.41 6.32
N ARG A 138 -6.84 -6.55 5.61
CA ARG A 138 -7.74 -6.88 4.50
C ARG A 138 -9.20 -7.04 4.95
N VAL A 139 -9.42 -7.76 6.06
CA VAL A 139 -10.76 -7.93 6.63
C VAL A 139 -11.34 -6.57 7.06
N LEU A 140 -10.53 -5.75 7.74
CA LEU A 140 -10.92 -4.40 8.13
C LEU A 140 -11.23 -3.52 6.92
N ARG A 141 -10.49 -3.64 5.81
CA ARG A 141 -10.76 -2.89 4.57
C ARG A 141 -12.10 -3.27 3.96
N VAL A 142 -12.39 -4.58 3.88
CA VAL A 142 -13.70 -5.07 3.38
C VAL A 142 -14.86 -4.55 4.24
N LEU A 143 -14.63 -4.33 5.53
CA LEU A 143 -15.63 -3.83 6.47
C LEU A 143 -15.71 -2.29 6.54
N ALA A 144 -14.70 -1.56 6.08
CA ALA A 144 -14.58 -0.12 6.31
C ALA A 144 -15.56 0.76 5.50
N GLY A 145 -16.29 0.19 4.53
CA GLY A 145 -17.20 0.95 3.68
C GLY A 145 -16.46 1.95 2.77
N GLU A 146 -17.21 2.68 1.94
CA GLU A 146 -16.62 3.68 1.04
C GLU A 146 -16.18 4.95 1.80
N VAL A 147 -14.98 5.43 1.46
CA VAL A 147 -14.49 6.73 1.95
C VAL A 147 -15.26 7.85 1.25
N PRO A 148 -15.93 8.79 1.95
CA PRO A 148 -16.67 9.89 1.31
C PRO A 148 -15.79 10.83 0.47
N ASP A 149 -16.29 11.35 -0.64
CA ASP A 149 -15.51 12.22 -1.55
C ASP A 149 -14.93 13.48 -0.90
N ALA A 150 -15.65 14.05 0.07
CA ALA A 150 -15.22 15.24 0.80
C ALA A 150 -13.92 15.04 1.61
N VAL A 151 -13.61 13.80 1.98
CA VAL A 151 -12.40 13.45 2.74
C VAL A 151 -11.31 12.82 1.86
N ARG A 152 -11.57 12.64 0.56
CA ARG A 152 -10.57 12.18 -0.41
C ARG A 152 -9.62 13.31 -0.80
N CYS A 153 -8.42 12.92 -1.22
CA CYS A 153 -7.42 13.75 -1.87
C CYS A 153 -7.25 13.28 -3.31
N GLY A 154 -6.96 14.19 -4.23
CA GLY A 154 -6.82 13.87 -5.66
C GLY A 154 -7.77 14.67 -6.54
N ARG A 155 -7.92 14.27 -7.80
CA ARG A 155 -8.93 14.84 -8.69
C ARG A 155 -10.33 14.49 -8.19
N GLN A 156 -11.06 15.51 -7.75
CA GLN A 156 -12.53 15.53 -7.80
C GLN A 156 -12.95 15.99 -9.19
#